data_AF-A0A7J4K3F8-F1
#
_entry.id   AF-A0A7J4K3F8-F1
#
_cell.length_a   1.000
_cell.length_b   1.000
_cell.length_c   1.000
_cell.angle_alpha   90.00
_cell.angle_beta   90.00
_cell.angle_gamma   90.00
#
_symmetry.space_group_name_H-M   'P 1'
#
loop_
_entity.id
_entity.type
_entity.pdbx_description
1 polymer ?
#
loop_
_entity_poly.entity_id
_entity_poly.type
_entity_poly.pdbx_seq_one_letter_code
_entity_poly.pdbx_strand_id
1 'polypeptide(L)'
;MDRRLGWKIERIVLLFIILLGLADFFGILPPFWGYIQDIPAWVAICYVIYAVSLTDLFFGNRHEGVDLTIIAAYVMMSLKELIATALFTQAQLTALASSYVSFSVSDATTGVPFQVSTAELNSYNLLHIVPRGAELAGKLVGYFTVQQQQISVLLVDGVSQAAITATPTGLDGMMLMFYNTLLAHSAAIQTAGILIGTALLIIAACYGAYRIAIRRPSILSILGEEGPAKPFRALWLFVLFLAFYVMAFNLLFEWLTIAMDAPLLLVTIIVIIFLFAFRHEWRRSDEALEAVESESDGFYERSLSMLKDRKTVLLVISGLLVLHLISDIASFLVPSFIGMYRSVYAAQLGDMPTFYAMVSSSLSGTLSHDVLIIVAYVLSVIGLFSLLALPGVIWYKIYRLRSTNSHEHIPDWKGWHIGLLMACITAYLFLPVYSIGGLRGGEVVGVNIVASAITPDQATVIPMVLMIAAGVFALCVIIGFLHDWARRLLMLAPLGAAMGFFGVYVYQYFTSAFMYYARSLVTLAQSGDITGYLIVPTLFVMFGLTIIFFITGFGSFLYEMWRD
;
A
#
# COMPACT_ATOMS: atom_id res chain seq x y z
N MET A 1 -33.86 9.21 12.13
CA MET A 1 -32.94 10.20 11.55
C MET A 1 -33.22 10.26 10.05
N ASP A 2 -33.30 11.44 9.44
CA ASP A 2 -33.64 11.55 8.02
C ASP A 2 -32.46 11.03 7.17
N ARG A 3 -32.71 10.04 6.29
CA ARG A 3 -31.65 9.42 5.46
C ARG A 3 -30.93 10.45 4.59
N ARG A 4 -31.62 11.53 4.23
CA ARG A 4 -31.06 12.67 3.46
C ARG A 4 -30.01 13.49 4.22
N LEU A 5 -29.94 13.38 5.56
CA LEU A 5 -28.95 14.10 6.36
C LEU A 5 -27.65 13.32 6.50
N GLY A 6 -27.71 11.99 6.71
CA GLY A 6 -26.53 11.12 6.78
C GLY A 6 -25.70 11.20 5.49
N TRP A 7 -26.37 11.05 4.34
CA TRP A 7 -25.76 11.10 3.02
C TRP A 7 -25.04 12.43 2.70
N LYS A 8 -25.45 13.54 3.33
CA LYS A 8 -24.74 14.82 3.21
C LYS A 8 -23.45 14.84 4.02
N ILE A 9 -23.45 14.26 5.22
CA ILE A 9 -22.27 14.21 6.08
C ILE A 9 -21.23 13.26 5.48
N GLU A 10 -21.64 12.08 5.02
CA GLU A 10 -20.77 11.10 4.34
C GLU A 10 -20.03 11.74 3.15
N ARG A 11 -20.77 12.45 2.28
CA ARG A 11 -20.19 13.17 1.13
C ARG A 11 -19.23 14.29 1.53
N ILE A 12 -19.50 15.02 2.61
CA ILE A 12 -18.60 16.07 3.12
C ILE A 12 -17.31 15.47 3.70
N VAL A 13 -17.42 14.38 4.46
CA VAL A 13 -16.26 13.67 5.03
C VAL A 13 -15.40 13.07 3.90
N LEU A 14 -16.02 12.43 2.92
CA LEU A 14 -15.30 11.85 1.77
C LEU A 14 -14.61 12.93 0.93
N LEU A 15 -15.28 14.07 0.66
CA LEU A 15 -14.67 15.22 -0.01
C LEU A 15 -13.49 15.80 0.80
N PHE A 16 -13.62 15.88 2.12
CA PHE A 16 -12.55 16.35 2.99
C PHE A 16 -11.33 15.42 2.98
N ILE A 17 -11.53 14.10 3.00
CA ILE A 17 -10.47 13.10 2.87
C ILE A 17 -9.77 13.22 1.50
N ILE A 18 -10.53 13.37 0.40
CA ILE A 18 -9.98 13.60 -0.94
C ILE A 18 -9.12 14.87 -0.98
N LEU A 19 -9.59 15.97 -0.37
CA LEU A 19 -8.86 17.24 -0.35
C LEU A 19 -7.59 17.17 0.52
N LEU A 20 -7.59 16.40 1.60
CA LEU A 20 -6.39 16.12 2.39
C LEU A 20 -5.36 15.32 1.58
N GLY A 21 -5.76 14.22 0.95
CA GLY A 21 -4.87 13.40 0.11
C GLY A 21 -4.26 14.19 -1.07
N LEU A 22 -5.06 15.05 -1.72
CA LEU A 22 -4.56 16.01 -2.71
C LEU A 22 -3.51 16.97 -2.12
N ALA A 23 -3.76 17.52 -0.93
CA ALA A 23 -2.85 18.47 -0.32
C ALA A 23 -1.55 17.80 0.20
N ASP A 24 -1.60 16.57 0.70
CA ASP A 24 -0.38 15.82 1.06
C ASP A 24 0.45 15.44 -0.18
N PHE A 25 -0.21 14.97 -1.25
CA PHE A 25 0.42 14.66 -2.53
C PHE A 25 1.21 15.83 -3.14
N PHE A 26 0.62 17.03 -3.13
CA PHE A 26 1.32 18.23 -3.59
C PHE A 26 2.37 18.76 -2.59
N GLY A 27 2.61 18.05 -1.46
CA GLY A 27 3.53 18.46 -0.42
C GLY A 27 3.10 19.73 0.33
N ILE A 28 1.81 20.10 0.25
CA ILE A 28 1.23 21.29 0.89
C ILE A 28 1.03 21.04 2.39
N LEU A 29 0.71 19.80 2.78
CA LEU A 29 0.55 19.44 4.18
C LEU A 29 1.90 19.12 4.85
N PRO A 30 2.13 19.63 6.08
CA PRO A 30 3.23 19.18 6.93
C PRO A 30 3.20 17.66 7.19
N PRO A 31 4.35 16.99 7.35
CA PRO A 31 4.43 15.53 7.51
C PRO A 31 3.52 14.91 8.56
N PHE A 32 3.24 15.62 9.67
CA PHE A 32 2.38 15.09 10.74
C PHE A 32 0.93 14.86 10.30
N TRP A 33 0.46 15.49 9.22
CA TRP A 33 -0.89 15.24 8.69
C TRP A 33 -1.04 13.84 8.08
N GLY A 34 0.03 13.22 7.61
CA GLY A 34 -0.02 11.83 7.10
C GLY A 34 -0.51 10.84 8.16
N TYR A 35 -0.14 11.04 9.43
CA TYR A 35 -0.69 10.23 10.53
C TYR A 35 -2.14 10.59 10.88
N ILE A 36 -2.55 11.85 10.65
CA ILE A 36 -3.91 12.33 10.95
C ILE A 36 -4.91 11.87 9.86
N GLN A 37 -4.49 11.76 8.59
CA GLN A 37 -5.35 11.29 7.49
C GLN A 37 -5.63 9.77 7.56
N ASP A 38 -4.69 8.99 8.10
CA ASP A 38 -4.88 7.55 8.35
C ASP A 38 -6.04 7.26 9.32
N ILE A 39 -6.25 8.08 10.35
CA ILE A 39 -7.26 7.82 11.39
C ILE A 39 -8.69 7.77 10.81
N PRO A 40 -9.17 8.76 10.02
CA PRO A 40 -10.42 8.66 9.27
C PRO A 40 -10.51 7.43 8.36
N ALA A 41 -9.41 7.03 7.71
CA ALA A 41 -9.36 5.83 6.87
C ALA A 41 -9.74 4.59 7.70
N TRP A 42 -9.08 4.41 8.84
CA TRP A 42 -9.27 3.24 9.69
C TRP A 42 -10.67 3.19 10.30
N VAL A 43 -11.21 4.35 10.69
CA VAL A 43 -12.60 4.48 11.15
C VAL A 43 -13.57 4.09 10.03
N ALA A 44 -13.31 4.48 8.77
CA ALA A 44 -14.12 4.08 7.63
C ALA A 44 -14.08 2.56 7.39
N ILE A 45 -12.92 1.90 7.48
CA ILE A 45 -12.82 0.42 7.40
C ILE A 45 -13.64 -0.25 8.50
N CYS A 46 -13.46 0.20 9.75
CA CYS A 46 -14.19 -0.34 10.90
C CYS A 46 -15.70 -0.19 10.70
N TYR A 47 -16.15 0.95 10.15
CA TYR A 47 -17.54 1.18 9.80
C TYR A 47 -18.04 0.26 8.67
N VAL A 48 -17.29 0.11 7.57
CA VAL A 48 -17.64 -0.80 6.46
C VAL A 48 -17.79 -2.24 6.96
N ILE A 49 -16.87 -2.72 7.78
CA ILE A 49 -16.92 -4.09 8.32
C ILE A 49 -18.07 -4.26 9.32
N TYR A 50 -18.38 -3.22 10.11
CA TYR A 50 -19.57 -3.19 10.96
C TYR A 50 -20.89 -3.17 10.15
N ALA A 51 -20.90 -2.48 9.01
CA ALA A 51 -22.05 -2.46 8.10
C ALA A 51 -22.29 -3.85 7.48
N VAL A 52 -21.23 -4.49 6.99
CA VAL A 52 -21.22 -5.86 6.43
C VAL A 52 -21.68 -6.92 7.45
N SER A 53 -21.41 -6.72 8.75
CA SER A 53 -21.66 -7.67 9.83
C SER A 53 -20.99 -9.03 9.61
N LEU A 54 -19.81 -9.18 10.23
CA LEU A 54 -19.05 -10.45 10.21
C LEU A 54 -19.87 -11.61 10.77
N THR A 55 -20.73 -11.36 11.76
CA THR A 55 -21.62 -12.40 12.29
C THR A 55 -22.73 -12.80 11.32
N ASP A 56 -23.24 -11.89 10.47
CA ASP A 56 -24.10 -12.30 9.36
C ASP A 56 -23.34 -13.14 8.32
N LEU A 57 -22.11 -12.75 7.99
CA LEU A 57 -21.26 -13.51 7.06
C LEU A 57 -20.98 -14.94 7.56
N PHE A 58 -20.61 -15.08 8.84
CA PHE A 58 -20.21 -16.36 9.43
C PHE A 58 -21.38 -17.22 9.91
N PHE A 59 -22.42 -16.63 10.51
CA PHE A 59 -23.54 -17.34 11.14
C PHE A 59 -24.90 -17.15 10.44
N GLY A 60 -25.04 -16.26 9.47
CA GLY A 60 -26.34 -15.93 8.86
C GLY A 60 -27.27 -15.16 9.82
N ASN A 61 -26.70 -14.49 10.82
CA ASN A 61 -27.39 -13.64 11.80
C ASN A 61 -26.47 -12.51 12.28
N ARG A 62 -26.89 -11.25 12.11
CA ARG A 62 -26.22 -10.08 12.68
C ARG A 62 -26.29 -10.07 14.21
N HIS A 63 -25.14 -9.93 14.87
CA HIS A 63 -24.97 -9.80 16.31
C HIS A 63 -23.98 -8.66 16.61
N GLU A 64 -24.51 -7.44 16.68
CA GLU A 64 -23.73 -6.18 16.73
C GLU A 64 -22.65 -6.14 17.81
N GLY A 65 -22.94 -6.62 19.03
CA GLY A 65 -21.94 -6.65 20.12
C GLY A 65 -20.75 -7.60 19.84
N VAL A 66 -20.97 -8.66 19.07
CA VAL A 66 -19.90 -9.58 18.65
C VAL A 66 -19.14 -9.00 17.46
N ASP A 67 -19.83 -8.37 16.50
CA ASP A 67 -19.20 -7.64 15.40
C ASP A 67 -18.25 -6.55 15.93
N LEU A 68 -18.71 -5.72 16.88
CA LEU A 68 -17.90 -4.70 17.55
C LEU A 68 -16.72 -5.31 18.32
N THR A 69 -16.90 -6.47 18.97
CA THR A 69 -15.81 -7.17 19.68
C THR A 69 -14.74 -7.66 18.69
N ILE A 70 -15.13 -8.20 17.54
CA ILE A 70 -14.20 -8.67 16.49
C ILE A 70 -13.48 -7.47 15.85
N ILE A 71 -14.18 -6.37 15.55
CA ILE A 71 -13.57 -5.16 14.99
C ILE A 71 -12.58 -4.54 15.97
N ALA A 72 -12.95 -4.41 17.25
CA ALA A 72 -12.03 -3.95 18.28
C ALA A 72 -10.80 -4.85 18.39
N ALA A 73 -10.98 -6.17 18.29
CA ALA A 73 -9.87 -7.11 18.28
C ALA A 73 -8.92 -6.88 17.10
N TYR A 74 -9.46 -6.72 15.89
CA TYR A 74 -8.67 -6.45 14.68
C TYR A 74 -7.90 -5.13 14.78
N VAL A 75 -8.54 -4.04 15.24
CA VAL A 75 -7.87 -2.74 15.47
C VAL A 75 -6.70 -2.89 16.46
N MET A 76 -6.89 -3.64 17.56
CA MET A 76 -5.80 -3.88 18.52
C MET A 76 -4.65 -4.68 17.91
N MET A 77 -4.92 -5.66 17.03
CA MET A 77 -3.88 -6.41 16.31
C MET A 77 -3.16 -5.56 15.24
N SER A 78 -3.85 -4.59 14.63
CA SER A 78 -3.29 -3.68 13.63
C SER A 78 -2.52 -2.48 14.21
N LEU A 79 -2.37 -2.37 15.55
CA LEU A 79 -1.53 -1.33 16.17
C LEU A 79 -0.05 -1.37 15.72
N LYS A 80 0.42 -2.47 15.12
CA LYS A 80 1.73 -2.53 14.46
C LYS A 80 1.84 -1.54 13.29
N GLU A 81 0.76 -1.33 12.53
CA GLU A 81 0.75 -0.38 11.42
C GLU A 81 0.78 1.07 11.91
N LEU A 82 0.14 1.37 13.04
CA LEU A 82 0.20 2.70 13.68
C LEU A 82 1.64 3.10 14.00
N ILE A 83 2.42 2.13 14.43
CA ILE A 83 3.85 2.30 14.76
C ILE A 83 4.68 2.42 13.49
N ALA A 84 4.33 1.72 12.41
CA ALA A 84 4.97 1.89 11.10
C ALA A 84 4.73 3.29 10.53
N THR A 85 3.48 3.77 10.48
CA THR A 85 3.15 5.16 10.09
C THR A 85 3.89 6.15 10.99
N ALA A 86 3.87 5.96 12.32
CA ALA A 86 4.56 6.86 13.25
C ALA A 86 6.08 6.89 13.06
N LEU A 87 6.72 5.76 12.75
CA LEU A 87 8.16 5.69 12.45
C LEU A 87 8.48 6.47 11.17
N PHE A 88 7.67 6.29 10.13
CA PHE A 88 7.79 7.02 8.87
C PHE A 88 7.61 8.53 9.06
N THR A 89 6.56 8.95 9.77
CA THR A 89 6.30 10.37 10.05
C THR A 89 7.38 10.98 10.94
N GLN A 90 7.90 10.24 11.93
CA GLN A 90 9.00 10.70 12.79
C GLN A 90 10.31 10.90 12.02
N ALA A 91 10.63 10.01 11.07
CA ALA A 91 11.78 10.17 10.20
C ALA A 91 11.63 11.43 9.31
N GLN A 92 10.45 11.65 8.72
CA GLN A 92 10.18 12.86 7.92
C GLN A 92 10.25 14.16 8.75
N LEU A 93 9.65 14.18 9.95
CA LEU A 93 9.74 15.34 10.85
C LEU A 93 11.17 15.58 11.34
N THR A 94 11.97 14.54 11.53
CA THR A 94 13.38 14.67 11.91
C THR A 94 14.21 15.24 10.76
N ALA A 95 13.99 14.78 9.52
CA ALA A 95 14.61 15.36 8.33
C ALA A 95 14.23 16.85 8.16
N LEU A 96 12.95 17.18 8.31
CA LEU A 96 12.46 18.56 8.24
C LEU A 96 13.01 19.43 9.40
N ALA A 97 13.08 18.90 10.62
CA ALA A 97 13.66 19.60 11.76
C ALA A 97 15.17 19.85 11.57
N SER A 98 15.89 18.92 10.95
CA SER A 98 17.32 19.10 10.64
C SER A 98 17.56 20.21 9.62
N SER A 99 16.60 20.52 8.74
CA SER A 99 16.67 21.65 7.82
C SER A 99 16.27 23.00 8.47
N TYR A 100 15.65 22.98 9.65
CA TYR A 100 15.33 24.16 10.46
C TYR A 100 16.39 24.44 11.54
N VAL A 101 17.55 24.95 11.13
CA VAL A 101 18.56 25.44 12.08
C VAL A 101 18.00 26.63 12.86
N SER A 102 17.79 26.44 14.17
CA SER A 102 17.40 27.50 15.10
C SER A 102 18.45 27.67 16.19
N PHE A 103 18.75 28.94 16.52
CA PHE A 103 19.81 29.30 17.45
C PHE A 103 19.20 29.73 18.79
N SER A 104 19.56 29.06 19.88
CA SER A 104 19.33 29.55 21.25
C SER A 104 20.65 29.60 22.01
N VAL A 105 20.84 30.66 22.79
CA VAL A 105 22.05 30.91 23.58
C VAL A 105 21.65 30.91 25.05
N SER A 106 22.37 30.14 25.88
CA SER A 106 22.28 30.17 27.34
C SER A 106 23.67 30.41 27.95
N ASP A 107 23.68 30.96 29.17
CA ASP A 107 24.79 31.72 29.77
C ASP A 107 26.14 31.00 29.99
N ALA A 108 27.16 31.83 30.27
CA ALA A 108 28.52 31.53 30.77
C ALA A 108 29.60 31.19 29.72
N THR A 109 30.85 30.92 30.16
CA THR A 109 32.01 31.79 29.80
C THR A 109 33.29 31.12 29.22
N THR A 110 33.36 30.82 27.92
CA THR A 110 34.60 30.99 27.07
C THR A 110 34.30 30.72 25.58
N GLY A 111 34.92 31.48 24.67
CA GLY A 111 34.62 31.44 23.23
C GLY A 111 35.49 30.51 22.38
N VAL A 112 34.84 29.70 21.52
CA VAL A 112 35.46 28.88 20.47
C VAL A 112 34.67 29.07 19.16
N PRO A 113 35.31 29.33 18.00
CA PRO A 113 34.60 29.47 16.73
C PRO A 113 34.13 28.11 16.21
N PHE A 114 32.85 28.01 15.85
CA PHE A 114 32.25 26.87 15.15
C PHE A 114 31.97 27.24 13.68
N GLN A 115 32.23 26.33 12.74
CA GLN A 115 31.93 26.49 11.33
C GLN A 115 30.85 25.49 10.89
N VAL A 116 29.77 25.99 10.29
CA VAL A 116 28.77 25.18 9.57
C VAL A 116 29.06 25.29 8.07
N SER A 117 29.08 24.16 7.36
CA SER A 117 29.21 24.16 5.91
C SER A 117 27.88 24.50 5.24
N THR A 118 27.90 25.31 4.18
CA THR A 118 26.72 26.02 3.69
C THR A 118 25.97 25.36 2.55
N ALA A 119 26.24 24.07 2.28
CA ALA A 119 25.36 23.27 1.43
C ALA A 119 23.91 23.21 1.98
N GLU A 120 23.75 23.31 3.31
CA GLU A 120 22.48 23.12 4.03
C GLU A 120 21.63 24.39 4.18
N LEU A 121 22.15 25.58 3.83
CA LEU A 121 21.57 26.88 4.24
C LEU A 121 20.91 27.70 3.12
N ASN A 122 20.92 27.24 1.87
CA ASN A 122 20.48 28.05 0.72
C ASN A 122 18.95 28.06 0.46
N SER A 123 18.12 27.44 1.32
CA SER A 123 16.69 27.19 1.06
C SER A 123 15.68 27.87 2.01
N TYR A 124 16.11 28.64 3.03
CA TYR A 124 15.19 29.15 4.06
C TYR A 124 15.31 30.65 4.36
N ASN A 125 14.15 31.31 4.48
CA ASN A 125 14.03 32.66 5.02
C ASN A 125 14.29 32.64 6.53
N LEU A 126 15.44 33.17 6.96
CA LEU A 126 15.76 33.40 8.36
C LEU A 126 14.75 34.38 8.99
N LEU A 127 13.84 33.86 9.83
CA LEU A 127 12.90 34.67 10.59
C LEU A 127 13.66 35.48 11.66
N HIS A 128 13.36 36.78 11.76
CA HIS A 128 13.99 37.66 12.76
C HIS A 128 13.76 37.15 14.19
N ILE A 129 14.83 36.74 14.86
CA ILE A 129 14.82 36.47 16.31
C ILE A 129 14.83 37.83 17.03
N VAL A 130 13.67 38.23 17.56
CA VAL A 130 13.55 39.40 18.45
C VAL A 130 13.63 38.92 19.90
N PRO A 131 14.68 39.28 20.66
CA PRO A 131 14.77 38.92 22.08
C PRO A 131 13.69 39.69 22.87
N ARG A 132 12.67 38.98 23.34
CA ARG A 132 11.55 39.59 24.06
C ARG A 132 11.81 39.59 25.57
N GLY A 133 12.34 40.70 26.08
CA GLY A 133 12.15 41.09 27.48
C GLY A 133 13.20 40.57 28.48
N ALA A 134 14.40 41.15 28.44
CA ALA A 134 15.15 41.44 29.65
C ALA A 134 15.92 42.75 29.44
N GLU A 135 15.75 43.72 30.34
CA GLU A 135 16.57 44.94 30.38
C GLU A 135 17.97 44.61 30.92
N LEU A 136 18.77 43.89 30.12
CA LEU A 136 20.20 43.73 30.37
C LEU A 136 20.91 45.02 29.99
N ALA A 137 20.94 45.94 30.95
CA ALA A 137 21.65 47.20 30.89
C ALA A 137 23.17 46.97 30.80
N GLY A 138 23.66 46.78 29.57
CA GLY A 138 25.09 46.71 29.26
C GLY A 138 25.50 45.50 28.42
N LYS A 139 25.59 45.71 27.10
CA LYS A 139 26.31 44.87 26.14
C LYS A 139 25.88 43.39 26.04
N LEU A 140 24.75 43.15 25.37
CA LEU A 140 24.65 42.01 24.47
C LEU A 140 24.23 42.50 23.08
N VAL A 141 25.17 42.51 22.12
CA VAL A 141 24.89 42.77 20.71
C VAL A 141 25.55 41.65 19.91
N GLY A 142 24.78 40.59 19.65
CA GLY A 142 25.17 39.57 18.69
C GLY A 142 24.97 40.11 17.28
N TYR A 143 26.06 40.34 16.55
CA TYR A 143 25.99 40.69 15.13
C TYR A 143 26.00 39.40 14.30
N PHE A 144 24.90 39.14 13.60
CA PHE A 144 24.86 38.10 12.58
C PHE A 144 25.41 38.68 11.28
N THR A 145 26.63 38.28 10.90
CA THR A 145 27.19 38.64 9.60
C THR A 145 27.11 37.43 8.68
N VAL A 146 26.23 37.49 7.68
CA VAL A 146 26.19 36.52 6.58
C VAL A 146 27.04 37.09 5.44
N GLN A 147 28.28 36.61 5.33
CA GLN A 147 29.15 36.88 4.19
C GLN A 147 29.55 35.57 3.52
N GLN A 148 29.49 35.55 2.17
CA GLN A 148 30.01 34.49 1.31
C GLN A 148 29.73 33.06 1.83
N GLN A 149 28.46 32.77 2.12
CA GLN A 149 28.05 31.44 2.58
C GLN A 149 28.81 30.99 3.85
N GLN A 150 28.92 31.86 4.85
CA GLN A 150 29.18 31.48 6.24
C GLN A 150 28.28 32.26 7.19
N ILE A 151 27.77 31.59 8.23
CA ILE A 151 27.12 32.24 9.38
C ILE A 151 28.15 32.25 10.52
N SER A 152 28.73 33.42 10.79
CA SER A 152 29.66 33.61 11.89
C SER A 152 28.91 34.11 13.12
N VAL A 153 28.70 33.26 14.12
CA VAL A 153 28.13 33.67 15.42
C VAL A 153 29.28 34.10 16.33
N LEU A 154 29.46 35.41 16.49
CA LEU A 154 30.45 35.95 17.44
C LEU A 154 29.86 35.95 18.86
N LEU A 155 30.09 34.86 19.58
CA LEU A 155 29.78 34.77 21.01
C LEU A 155 30.80 35.60 21.81
N VAL A 156 30.32 36.60 22.55
CA VAL A 156 31.16 37.49 23.37
C VAL A 156 31.39 36.84 24.73
N ASP A 157 32.59 36.27 24.93
CA ASP A 157 33.08 35.61 26.17
C ASP A 157 32.05 34.77 26.95
N GLY A 158 31.20 34.12 26.14
CA GLY A 158 30.68 32.75 26.24
C GLY A 158 31.00 31.99 24.94
N VAL A 159 30.63 30.72 24.74
CA VAL A 159 29.83 29.80 25.58
C VAL A 159 30.49 28.42 25.55
N SER A 160 30.67 27.77 26.71
CA SER A 160 31.53 26.58 26.82
C SER A 160 31.00 25.34 26.08
N GLN A 161 29.68 25.20 25.91
CA GLN A 161 29.08 24.29 24.92
C GLN A 161 27.78 24.91 24.36
N ALA A 162 27.72 25.08 23.04
CA ALA A 162 26.48 25.37 22.32
C ALA A 162 25.87 24.05 21.80
N ALA A 163 24.94 23.47 22.57
CA ALA A 163 24.13 22.37 22.08
C ALA A 163 23.04 22.91 21.13
N ILE A 164 23.25 22.81 19.82
CA ILE A 164 22.25 23.14 18.81
C ILE A 164 21.13 22.10 18.89
N THR A 165 20.17 22.34 19.78
CA THR A 165 18.98 21.51 19.92
C THR A 165 17.86 22.17 19.13
N ALA A 166 17.76 21.86 17.84
CA ALA A 166 16.61 22.26 17.03
C ALA A 166 15.37 21.49 17.51
N THR A 167 14.67 22.04 18.50
CA THR A 167 13.33 21.60 18.87
C THR A 167 12.33 22.29 17.95
N PRO A 168 11.59 21.57 17.08
CA PRO A 168 10.54 22.20 16.30
C PRO A 168 9.53 22.84 17.26
N THR A 169 9.16 24.10 17.01
CA THR A 169 8.27 24.85 17.90
C THR A 169 6.82 24.74 17.41
N GLY A 170 5.87 24.64 18.35
CA GLY A 170 4.46 24.46 18.02
C GLY A 170 4.09 23.00 17.74
N LEU A 171 3.19 22.78 16.78
CA LEU A 171 2.54 21.49 16.56
C LEU A 171 3.53 20.40 16.12
N ASP A 172 4.48 20.72 15.24
CA ASP A 172 5.52 19.78 14.78
C ASP A 172 6.35 19.22 15.94
N GLY A 173 6.69 20.06 16.93
CA GLY A 173 7.41 19.65 18.13
C GLY A 173 6.61 18.73 19.04
N MET A 174 5.33 19.06 19.24
CA MET A 174 4.41 18.23 20.01
C MET A 174 4.21 16.86 19.34
N MET A 175 4.05 16.84 18.02
CA MET A 175 3.91 15.59 17.25
C MET A 175 5.21 14.77 17.26
N LEU A 176 6.38 15.40 17.13
CA LEU A 176 7.67 14.72 17.22
C LEU A 176 7.88 14.10 18.62
N MET A 177 7.54 14.81 19.70
CA MET A 177 7.56 14.25 21.07
C MET A 177 6.57 13.09 21.23
N PHE A 178 5.38 13.19 20.65
CA PHE A 178 4.38 12.13 20.64
C PHE A 178 4.92 10.87 19.92
N TYR A 179 5.44 11.00 18.70
CA TYR A 179 5.99 9.85 17.97
C TYR A 179 7.21 9.24 18.67
N ASN A 180 8.14 10.05 19.19
CA ASN A 180 9.27 9.54 19.97
C ASN A 180 8.79 8.74 21.19
N THR A 181 7.72 9.20 21.86
CA THR A 181 7.11 8.47 22.99
C THR A 181 6.46 7.16 22.54
N LEU A 182 5.75 7.16 21.40
CA LEU A 182 5.11 5.98 20.83
C LEU A 182 6.14 4.93 20.41
N LEU A 183 7.21 5.35 19.72
CA LEU A 183 8.29 4.51 19.23
C LEU A 183 9.12 3.92 20.38
N ALA A 184 9.39 4.69 21.44
CA ALA A 184 10.06 4.20 22.65
C ALA A 184 9.28 3.08 23.35
N HIS A 185 7.96 3.00 23.16
CA HIS A 185 7.09 1.96 23.73
C HIS A 185 6.55 0.98 22.66
N SER A 186 7.05 1.06 21.42
CA SER A 186 6.53 0.32 20.25
C SER A 186 6.36 -1.17 20.50
N ALA A 187 7.42 -1.86 20.96
CA ALA A 187 7.39 -3.28 21.25
C ALA A 187 6.33 -3.65 22.30
N ALA A 188 6.16 -2.84 23.35
CA ALA A 188 5.15 -3.05 24.38
C ALA A 188 3.72 -2.84 23.83
N ILE A 189 3.52 -1.82 23.00
CA ILE A 189 2.22 -1.52 22.36
C ILE A 189 1.83 -2.63 21.37
N GLN A 190 2.76 -3.12 20.55
CA GLN A 190 2.50 -4.26 19.64
C GLN A 190 2.17 -5.54 20.41
N THR A 191 2.98 -5.86 21.44
CA THR A 191 2.77 -7.03 22.31
C THR A 191 1.39 -6.97 22.99
N ALA A 192 1.05 -5.84 23.61
CA ALA A 192 -0.25 -5.62 24.23
C ALA A 192 -1.40 -5.66 23.22
N GLY A 193 -1.23 -5.05 22.04
CA GLY A 193 -2.21 -5.04 20.96
C GLY A 193 -2.56 -6.45 20.46
N ILE A 194 -1.54 -7.26 20.16
CA ILE A 194 -1.71 -8.66 19.75
C ILE A 194 -2.37 -9.48 20.86
N LEU A 195 -1.95 -9.33 22.12
CA LEU A 195 -2.52 -10.08 23.25
C LEU A 195 -3.99 -9.70 23.52
N ILE A 196 -4.32 -8.41 23.56
CA ILE A 196 -5.69 -7.92 23.77
C ILE A 196 -6.57 -8.34 22.60
N GLY A 197 -6.10 -8.16 21.36
CA GLY A 197 -6.83 -8.59 20.16
C GLY A 197 -7.09 -10.10 20.14
N THR A 198 -6.08 -10.92 20.40
CA THR A 198 -6.23 -12.38 20.51
C THR A 198 -7.26 -12.75 21.59
N ALA A 199 -7.18 -12.13 22.78
CA ALA A 199 -8.13 -12.39 23.87
C ALA A 199 -9.58 -12.02 23.49
N LEU A 200 -9.78 -10.88 22.83
CA LEU A 200 -11.10 -10.47 22.32
C LEU A 200 -11.64 -11.42 21.24
N LEU A 201 -10.79 -11.93 20.32
CA LEU A 201 -11.19 -12.95 19.34
C LEU A 201 -11.58 -14.27 20.02
N ILE A 202 -10.84 -14.71 21.05
CA ILE A 202 -11.19 -15.91 21.82
C ILE A 202 -12.53 -15.74 22.54
N ILE A 203 -12.77 -14.56 23.14
CA ILE A 203 -14.06 -14.23 23.80
C ILE A 203 -15.20 -14.24 22.77
N ALA A 204 -15.03 -13.59 21.62
CA ALA A 204 -16.02 -13.58 20.55
C ALA A 204 -16.30 -14.98 20.00
N ALA A 205 -15.27 -15.80 19.80
CA ALA A 205 -15.39 -17.16 19.29
C ALA A 205 -16.10 -18.10 20.28
N CYS A 206 -15.74 -18.02 21.56
CA CYS A 206 -16.44 -18.73 22.63
C CYS A 206 -17.91 -18.29 22.75
N TYR A 207 -18.20 -16.98 22.71
CA TYR A 207 -19.57 -16.49 22.74
C TYR A 207 -20.36 -17.00 21.53
N GLY A 208 -19.81 -16.87 20.32
CA GLY A 208 -20.44 -17.33 19.08
C GLY A 208 -20.74 -18.83 19.08
N ALA A 209 -19.79 -19.66 19.52
CA ALA A 209 -19.95 -21.11 19.60
C ALA A 209 -21.06 -21.54 20.59
N TYR A 210 -21.24 -20.81 21.70
CA TYR A 210 -22.15 -21.20 22.77
C TYR A 210 -23.53 -20.52 22.71
N ARG A 211 -23.64 -19.34 22.09
CA ARG A 211 -24.86 -18.49 22.09
C ARG A 211 -25.47 -18.23 20.72
N ILE A 212 -24.70 -18.27 19.63
CA ILE A 212 -25.22 -17.94 18.29
C ILE A 212 -25.59 -19.22 17.53
N ALA A 213 -26.82 -19.25 17.01
CA ALA A 213 -27.29 -20.31 16.12
C ALA A 213 -26.82 -20.05 14.68
N ILE A 214 -26.35 -21.10 14.00
CA ILE A 214 -26.00 -21.05 12.57
C ILE A 214 -27.32 -21.05 11.77
N ARG A 215 -27.47 -20.11 10.84
CA ARG A 215 -28.50 -20.09 9.80
C ARG A 215 -27.85 -20.17 8.42
N ARG A 216 -28.58 -20.70 7.46
CA ARG A 216 -28.16 -20.76 6.06
C ARG A 216 -28.73 -19.56 5.30
N PRO A 217 -27.99 -18.95 4.35
CA PRO A 217 -26.62 -19.27 3.96
C PRO A 217 -25.56 -18.56 4.85
N SER A 218 -24.49 -19.26 5.23
CA SER A 218 -23.35 -18.68 5.96
C SER A 218 -22.08 -19.51 5.76
N ILE A 219 -20.90 -18.93 6.02
CA ILE A 219 -19.60 -19.64 5.90
C ILE A 219 -19.57 -20.89 6.79
N LEU A 220 -20.01 -20.82 8.05
CA LEU A 220 -20.05 -21.99 8.94
C LEU A 220 -20.98 -23.11 8.44
N SER A 221 -22.06 -22.75 7.72
CA SER A 221 -22.94 -23.76 7.12
C SER A 221 -22.29 -24.52 5.96
N ILE A 222 -21.34 -23.89 5.24
CA ILE A 222 -20.53 -24.55 4.21
C ILE A 222 -19.57 -25.58 4.83
N LEU A 223 -18.97 -25.23 5.98
CA LEU A 223 -18.03 -26.08 6.71
C LEU A 223 -18.70 -27.29 7.39
N GLY A 224 -20.04 -27.34 7.45
CA GLY A 224 -20.79 -28.44 8.05
C GLY A 224 -20.82 -28.44 9.58
N GLU A 225 -20.51 -27.30 10.22
CA GLU A 225 -20.37 -27.10 11.67
C GLU A 225 -21.71 -27.15 12.45
N GLU A 226 -22.73 -27.87 11.95
CA GLU A 226 -24.02 -28.06 12.63
C GLU A 226 -23.97 -29.10 13.78
N GLY A 227 -22.94 -29.95 13.82
CA GLY A 227 -22.83 -31.09 14.74
C GLY A 227 -21.66 -31.21 15.76
N PRO A 228 -20.58 -30.41 15.75
CA PRO A 228 -19.45 -30.64 16.66
C PRO A 228 -19.68 -30.11 18.09
N ALA A 229 -18.86 -30.61 19.02
CA ALA A 229 -18.87 -30.13 20.40
C ALA A 229 -18.51 -28.63 20.48
N LYS A 230 -19.22 -27.88 21.34
CA LYS A 230 -19.05 -26.43 21.51
C LYS A 230 -17.59 -25.92 21.63
N PRO A 231 -16.64 -26.57 22.36
CA PRO A 231 -15.26 -26.10 22.38
C PRO A 231 -14.53 -26.23 21.03
N PHE A 232 -14.84 -27.24 20.22
CA PHE A 232 -14.26 -27.40 18.88
C PHE A 232 -14.81 -26.34 17.91
N ARG A 233 -16.11 -26.06 17.99
CA ARG A 233 -16.74 -24.94 17.27
C ARG A 233 -16.12 -23.58 17.65
N ALA A 234 -15.76 -23.39 18.93
CA ALA A 234 -15.07 -22.18 19.38
C ALA A 234 -13.65 -22.08 18.80
N LEU A 235 -12.90 -23.19 18.73
CA LEU A 235 -11.59 -23.22 18.07
C LEU A 235 -11.69 -22.90 16.57
N TRP A 236 -12.66 -23.49 15.85
CA TRP A 236 -12.89 -23.15 14.44
C TRP A 236 -13.29 -21.70 14.22
N LEU A 237 -14.14 -21.14 15.09
CA LEU A 237 -14.49 -19.72 15.03
C LEU A 237 -13.30 -18.81 15.27
N PHE A 238 -12.41 -19.14 16.22
CA PHE A 238 -11.17 -18.40 16.44
C PHE A 238 -10.28 -18.44 15.19
N VAL A 239 -10.07 -19.62 14.61
CA VAL A 239 -9.29 -19.79 13.37
C VAL A 239 -9.94 -19.04 12.20
N LEU A 240 -11.27 -19.04 12.09
CA LEU A 240 -12.01 -18.34 11.02
C LEU A 240 -11.94 -16.81 11.17
N PHE A 241 -12.06 -16.28 12.38
CA PHE A 241 -11.88 -14.84 12.64
C PHE A 241 -10.43 -14.43 12.38
N LEU A 242 -9.45 -15.26 12.77
CA LEU A 242 -8.04 -15.01 12.50
C LEU A 242 -7.70 -15.13 11.00
N ALA A 243 -8.37 -16.02 10.27
CA ALA A 243 -8.27 -16.14 8.81
C ALA A 243 -8.81 -14.89 8.12
N PHE A 244 -9.98 -14.40 8.54
CA PHE A 244 -10.54 -13.16 8.02
C PHE A 244 -9.66 -11.95 8.39
N TYR A 245 -9.05 -11.92 9.58
CA TYR A 245 -8.07 -10.89 9.93
C TYR A 245 -6.89 -10.88 8.95
N VAL A 246 -6.24 -12.02 8.74
CA VAL A 246 -5.04 -12.13 7.89
C VAL A 246 -5.36 -11.90 6.41
N MET A 247 -6.42 -12.52 5.89
CA MET A 247 -6.72 -12.56 4.44
C MET A 247 -7.58 -11.39 3.96
N ALA A 248 -8.34 -10.74 4.84
CA ALA A 248 -9.25 -9.65 4.47
C ALA A 248 -9.00 -8.37 5.28
N PHE A 249 -8.98 -8.39 6.62
CA PHE A 249 -8.84 -7.16 7.40
C PHE A 249 -7.50 -6.46 7.20
N ASN A 250 -6.38 -7.13 7.52
CA ASN A 250 -5.03 -6.58 7.40
C ASN A 250 -4.76 -6.12 5.96
N LEU A 251 -5.28 -6.88 5.00
CA LEU A 251 -5.16 -6.61 3.58
C LEU A 251 -5.99 -5.39 3.14
N LEU A 252 -7.27 -5.29 3.52
CA LEU A 252 -8.11 -4.10 3.31
C LEU A 252 -7.54 -2.84 4.01
N PHE A 253 -6.86 -3.03 5.13
CA PHE A 253 -6.23 -1.98 5.93
C PHE A 253 -5.00 -1.40 5.23
N GLU A 254 -4.06 -2.26 4.86
CA GLU A 254 -2.93 -1.91 4.00
C GLU A 254 -3.42 -1.26 2.69
N TRP A 255 -4.42 -1.87 2.05
CA TRP A 255 -5.04 -1.34 0.84
C TRP A 255 -5.65 0.04 1.01
N LEU A 256 -6.35 0.36 2.11
CA LEU A 256 -6.96 1.69 2.21
C LEU A 256 -5.92 2.78 2.45
N THR A 257 -4.88 2.51 3.24
CA THR A 257 -3.75 3.44 3.40
C THR A 257 -3.13 3.73 2.02
N ILE A 258 -2.78 2.68 1.26
CA ILE A 258 -2.28 2.82 -0.12
C ILE A 258 -3.29 3.53 -1.03
N ALA A 259 -4.57 3.14 -0.95
CA ALA A 259 -5.64 3.59 -1.83
C ALA A 259 -6.01 5.06 -1.60
N MET A 260 -5.90 5.56 -0.36
CA MET A 260 -6.09 6.97 -0.04
C MET A 260 -4.94 7.83 -0.57
N ASP A 261 -3.70 7.37 -0.45
CA ASP A 261 -2.53 8.17 -0.80
C ASP A 261 -2.33 8.35 -2.33
N ALA A 262 -2.46 7.28 -3.13
CA ALA A 262 -2.11 7.32 -4.56
C ALA A 262 -3.28 7.06 -5.55
N PRO A 263 -4.09 6.00 -5.42
CA PRO A 263 -5.26 5.75 -6.28
C PRO A 263 -6.42 6.74 -6.12
N LEU A 264 -6.81 7.14 -4.91
CA LEU A 264 -7.89 8.13 -4.71
C LEU A 264 -7.52 9.47 -5.35
N LEU A 265 -6.25 9.84 -5.23
CA LEU A 265 -5.67 10.96 -5.94
C LEU A 265 -5.71 10.79 -7.46
N LEU A 266 -5.23 9.65 -7.98
CA LEU A 266 -5.23 9.37 -9.43
C LEU A 266 -6.65 9.39 -10.00
N VAL A 267 -7.60 8.75 -9.32
CA VAL A 267 -9.03 8.77 -9.67
C VAL A 267 -9.58 10.19 -9.57
N THR A 268 -9.24 10.95 -8.54
CA THR A 268 -9.67 12.36 -8.41
C THR A 268 -9.08 13.23 -9.51
N ILE A 269 -7.82 13.05 -9.89
CA ILE A 269 -7.18 13.75 -11.01
C ILE A 269 -7.84 13.36 -12.34
N ILE A 270 -8.09 12.06 -12.57
CA ILE A 270 -8.81 11.58 -13.77
C ILE A 270 -10.23 12.16 -13.82
N VAL A 271 -10.96 12.16 -12.70
CA VAL A 271 -12.30 12.74 -12.59
C VAL A 271 -12.27 14.26 -12.78
N ILE A 272 -11.30 14.98 -12.25
CA ILE A 272 -11.14 16.44 -12.48
C ILE A 272 -10.81 16.72 -13.94
N ILE A 273 -9.87 15.98 -14.55
CA ILE A 273 -9.53 16.09 -15.98
C ILE A 273 -10.75 15.77 -16.83
N PHE A 274 -11.52 14.74 -16.49
CA PHE A 274 -12.74 14.35 -17.19
C PHE A 274 -13.83 15.43 -17.06
N LEU A 275 -14.12 15.92 -15.85
CA LEU A 275 -15.08 17.00 -15.61
C LEU A 275 -14.69 18.31 -16.31
N PHE A 276 -13.38 18.59 -16.44
CA PHE A 276 -12.88 19.77 -17.14
C PHE A 276 -12.94 19.61 -18.67
N ALA A 277 -12.50 18.46 -19.20
CA ALA A 277 -12.52 18.16 -20.63
C ALA A 277 -13.95 17.98 -21.19
N PHE A 278 -14.84 17.37 -20.40
CA PHE A 278 -16.24 17.10 -20.75
C PHE A 278 -17.22 18.04 -20.05
N ARG A 279 -16.80 19.28 -19.74
CA ARG A 279 -17.62 20.31 -19.07
C ARG A 279 -19.01 20.53 -19.67
N HIS A 280 -19.20 20.20 -20.95
CA HIS A 280 -20.48 20.32 -21.65
C HIS A 280 -21.43 19.11 -21.48
N GLU A 281 -20.95 18.00 -20.93
CA GLU A 281 -21.71 16.76 -20.66
C GLU A 281 -21.89 16.45 -19.16
N TRP A 282 -21.79 17.45 -18.26
CA TRP A 282 -21.97 17.27 -16.80
C TRP A 282 -23.20 16.43 -16.43
N ARG A 283 -24.30 16.52 -17.19
CA ARG A 283 -25.51 15.71 -16.92
C ARG A 283 -25.29 14.18 -17.03
N ARG A 284 -24.23 13.72 -17.71
CA ARG A 284 -23.78 12.32 -17.73
C ARG A 284 -22.77 11.98 -16.62
N SER A 285 -22.13 12.96 -15.97
CA SER A 285 -21.20 12.63 -14.87
C SER A 285 -21.93 12.13 -13.63
N ASP A 286 -23.18 12.57 -13.42
CA ASP A 286 -24.05 12.01 -12.38
C ASP A 286 -24.38 10.52 -12.69
N GLU A 287 -24.78 10.21 -13.93
CA GLU A 287 -25.01 8.83 -14.39
C GLU A 287 -23.74 7.96 -14.30
N ALA A 288 -22.58 8.51 -14.62
CA ALA A 288 -21.30 7.79 -14.55
C ALA A 288 -20.86 7.55 -13.09
N LEU A 289 -21.06 8.51 -12.18
CA LEU A 289 -20.77 8.35 -10.76
C LEU A 289 -21.73 7.33 -10.13
N GLU A 290 -23.03 7.41 -10.43
CA GLU A 290 -24.04 6.44 -9.98
C GLU A 290 -23.76 5.04 -10.54
N ALA A 291 -23.24 4.91 -11.77
CA ALA A 291 -22.80 3.64 -12.33
C ALA A 291 -21.56 3.06 -11.62
N VAL A 292 -20.61 3.90 -11.18
CA VAL A 292 -19.44 3.46 -10.39
C VAL A 292 -19.86 3.08 -8.97
N GLU A 293 -20.68 3.90 -8.30
CA GLU A 293 -21.24 3.65 -6.97
C GLU A 293 -22.01 2.31 -6.97
N SER A 294 -22.98 2.14 -7.88
CA SER A 294 -23.78 0.92 -7.98
C SER A 294 -23.01 -0.34 -8.42
N GLU A 295 -22.00 -0.23 -9.29
CA GLU A 295 -21.15 -1.39 -9.63
C GLU A 295 -20.22 -1.76 -8.46
N SER A 296 -19.74 -0.78 -7.68
CA SER A 296 -18.94 -1.04 -6.47
C SER A 296 -19.76 -1.69 -5.36
N ASP A 297 -20.92 -1.12 -5.00
CA ASP A 297 -21.85 -1.71 -4.02
C ASP A 297 -22.28 -3.12 -4.45
N GLY A 298 -22.70 -3.26 -5.70
CA GLY A 298 -23.02 -4.55 -6.28
C GLY A 298 -21.83 -5.52 -6.24
N PHE A 299 -20.60 -5.06 -6.50
CA PHE A 299 -19.40 -5.91 -6.41
C PHE A 299 -19.17 -6.42 -4.98
N TYR A 300 -19.31 -5.57 -3.96
CA TYR A 300 -19.17 -5.97 -2.56
C TYR A 300 -20.27 -6.97 -2.15
N GLU A 301 -21.55 -6.66 -2.40
CA GLU A 301 -22.66 -7.55 -2.06
C GLU A 301 -22.54 -8.91 -2.77
N ARG A 302 -22.25 -8.92 -4.07
CA ARG A 302 -22.06 -10.15 -4.85
C ARG A 302 -20.87 -10.96 -4.33
N SER A 303 -19.74 -10.32 -4.00
CA SER A 303 -18.56 -11.01 -3.45
C SER A 303 -18.82 -11.61 -2.05
N LEU A 304 -19.53 -10.89 -1.18
CA LEU A 304 -19.96 -11.40 0.13
C LEU A 304 -20.96 -12.56 -0.01
N SER A 305 -21.83 -12.52 -1.01
CA SER A 305 -22.76 -13.62 -1.31
C SER A 305 -22.01 -14.87 -1.80
N MET A 306 -20.94 -14.71 -2.59
CA MET A 306 -20.09 -15.82 -3.06
C MET A 306 -19.29 -16.48 -1.94
N LEU A 307 -18.84 -15.72 -0.93
CA LEU A 307 -18.24 -16.32 0.27
C LEU A 307 -19.21 -17.26 1.01
N LYS A 308 -20.52 -17.07 0.87
CA LYS A 308 -21.57 -17.93 1.46
C LYS A 308 -21.93 -19.15 0.60
N ASP A 309 -21.29 -19.38 -0.55
CA ASP A 309 -21.45 -20.59 -1.38
C ASP A 309 -20.12 -21.36 -1.59
N ARG A 310 -20.17 -22.66 -1.34
CA ARG A 310 -19.05 -23.60 -1.49
C ARG A 310 -18.44 -23.59 -2.90
N LYS A 311 -19.23 -23.29 -3.94
CA LYS A 311 -18.74 -23.29 -5.33
C LYS A 311 -17.99 -22.02 -5.72
N THR A 312 -18.26 -20.90 -5.05
CA THR A 312 -17.74 -19.57 -5.43
C THR A 312 -16.80 -18.97 -4.39
N VAL A 313 -16.73 -19.50 -3.16
CA VAL A 313 -15.74 -19.11 -2.14
C VAL A 313 -14.28 -19.17 -2.65
N LEU A 314 -13.92 -20.17 -3.45
CA LEU A 314 -12.59 -20.29 -4.05
C LEU A 314 -12.29 -19.17 -5.07
N LEU A 315 -13.31 -18.71 -5.79
CA LEU A 315 -13.19 -17.58 -6.71
C LEU A 315 -12.98 -16.26 -5.94
N VAL A 316 -13.56 -16.10 -4.76
CA VAL A 316 -13.29 -14.93 -3.90
C VAL A 316 -11.88 -15.00 -3.29
N ILE A 317 -11.42 -16.18 -2.85
CA ILE A 317 -10.06 -16.34 -2.29
C ILE A 317 -8.98 -16.03 -3.34
N SER A 318 -9.14 -16.53 -4.57
CA SER A 318 -8.27 -16.13 -5.69
C SER A 318 -8.39 -14.65 -6.03
N GLY A 319 -9.58 -14.06 -5.90
CA GLY A 319 -9.82 -12.63 -6.09
C GLY A 319 -9.08 -11.75 -5.09
N LEU A 320 -9.07 -12.11 -3.81
CA LEU A 320 -8.28 -11.41 -2.78
C LEU A 320 -6.78 -11.46 -3.08
N LEU A 321 -6.27 -12.61 -3.55
CA LEU A 321 -4.87 -12.76 -3.95
C LEU A 321 -4.52 -11.91 -5.19
N VAL A 322 -5.42 -11.83 -6.16
CA VAL A 322 -5.25 -11.00 -7.36
C VAL A 322 -5.39 -9.50 -7.05
N LEU A 323 -6.25 -9.13 -6.10
CA LEU A 323 -6.38 -7.74 -5.64
C LEU A 323 -5.14 -7.30 -4.85
N HIS A 324 -4.47 -8.22 -4.15
CA HIS A 324 -3.18 -7.98 -3.49
C HIS A 324 -2.04 -7.73 -4.50
N LEU A 325 -2.02 -8.46 -5.63
CA LEU A 325 -1.13 -8.12 -6.75
C LEU A 325 -1.37 -6.69 -7.26
N ILE A 326 -2.63 -6.27 -7.35
CA ILE A 326 -3.02 -4.94 -7.83
C ILE A 326 -2.66 -3.83 -6.82
N SER A 327 -2.71 -4.10 -5.51
CA SER A 327 -2.24 -3.13 -4.51
C SER A 327 -0.74 -2.92 -4.58
N ASP A 328 0.05 -3.96 -4.85
CA ASP A 328 1.50 -3.83 -5.00
C ASP A 328 1.84 -3.03 -6.27
N ILE A 329 1.14 -3.25 -7.39
CA ILE A 329 1.23 -2.38 -8.58
C ILE A 329 1.00 -0.91 -8.18
N ALA A 330 -0.08 -0.63 -7.45
CA ALA A 330 -0.42 0.72 -7.02
C ALA A 330 0.63 1.32 -6.08
N SER A 331 1.22 0.51 -5.20
CA SER A 331 2.17 0.97 -4.16
C SER A 331 3.58 1.23 -4.68
N PHE A 332 4.02 0.49 -5.69
CA PHE A 332 5.39 0.61 -6.22
C PHE A 332 5.44 1.39 -7.53
N LEU A 333 4.59 1.02 -8.50
CA LEU A 333 4.68 1.59 -9.84
C LEU A 333 4.10 3.00 -9.92
N VAL A 334 2.93 3.26 -9.33
CA VAL A 334 2.28 4.58 -9.42
C VAL A 334 3.15 5.69 -8.78
N PRO A 335 3.73 5.54 -7.57
CA PRO A 335 4.72 6.47 -7.04
C PRO A 335 5.92 6.69 -7.96
N SER A 336 6.52 5.61 -8.49
CA SER A 336 7.68 5.70 -9.38
C SER A 336 7.35 6.50 -10.66
N PHE A 337 6.17 6.30 -11.27
CA PHE A 337 5.76 7.03 -12.47
C PHE A 337 5.44 8.49 -12.24
N ILE A 338 4.70 8.81 -11.18
CA ILE A 338 4.28 10.18 -10.88
C ILE A 338 5.43 10.99 -10.26
N GLY A 339 6.44 10.32 -9.73
CA GLY A 339 7.56 10.96 -9.02
C GLY A 339 7.24 11.25 -7.55
N MET A 340 6.36 10.46 -6.93
CA MET A 340 6.08 10.57 -5.50
C MET A 340 7.23 9.96 -4.70
N TYR A 341 7.99 10.81 -4.03
CA TYR A 341 9.09 10.43 -3.14
C TYR A 341 8.63 9.70 -1.84
N ARG A 342 7.31 9.57 -1.64
CA ARG A 342 6.69 9.00 -0.43
C ARG A 342 5.83 7.77 -0.77
N SER A 343 6.46 6.67 -1.22
CA SER A 343 5.76 5.37 -1.16
C SER A 343 5.83 4.82 0.27
N VAL A 344 4.82 4.04 0.68
CA VAL A 344 4.75 3.39 2.01
C VAL A 344 6.01 2.56 2.32
N TYR A 345 6.65 2.04 1.26
CA TYR A 345 7.85 1.21 1.35
C TYR A 345 9.18 1.98 1.13
N ALA A 346 9.14 3.29 0.86
CA ALA A 346 10.35 4.08 0.57
C ALA A 346 11.34 4.13 1.74
N ALA A 347 10.84 4.20 2.99
CA ALA A 347 11.71 4.24 4.16
C ALA A 347 12.45 2.91 4.42
N GLN A 348 11.87 1.78 4.00
CA GLN A 348 12.43 0.44 4.20
C GLN A 348 13.29 -0.02 3.01
N LEU A 349 13.10 0.59 1.83
CA LEU A 349 13.81 0.27 0.60
C LEU A 349 14.84 1.31 0.16
N GLY A 350 14.82 2.50 0.78
CA GLY A 350 15.60 3.65 0.36
C GLY A 350 14.94 4.39 -0.81
N ASP A 351 15.61 5.46 -1.26
CA ASP A 351 15.12 6.30 -2.36
C ASP A 351 14.94 5.49 -3.65
N MET A 352 13.68 5.24 -4.01
CA MET A 352 13.35 4.66 -5.32
C MET A 352 13.56 5.72 -6.40
N PRO A 353 14.37 5.46 -7.44
CA PRO A 353 14.51 6.40 -8.53
C PRO A 353 13.16 6.55 -9.25
N THR A 354 12.71 7.79 -9.41
CA THR A 354 11.50 8.08 -10.17
C THR A 354 11.71 7.71 -11.63
N PHE A 355 10.64 7.41 -12.37
CA PHE A 355 10.72 7.10 -13.80
C PHE A 355 11.46 8.21 -14.58
N TYR A 356 11.19 9.47 -14.25
CA TYR A 356 11.91 10.62 -14.80
C TYR A 356 13.41 10.60 -14.46
N ALA A 357 13.79 10.32 -13.21
CA ALA A 357 15.19 10.25 -12.79
C ALA A 357 15.94 9.09 -13.50
N MET A 358 15.31 7.92 -13.64
CA MET A 358 15.88 6.80 -14.39
C MET A 358 16.09 7.17 -15.87
N VAL A 359 15.05 7.64 -16.55
CA VAL A 359 15.13 8.00 -17.98
C VAL A 359 16.20 9.08 -18.20
N SER A 360 16.18 10.16 -17.42
CA SER A 360 17.15 11.27 -17.56
C SER A 360 18.59 10.87 -17.26
N SER A 361 18.82 9.99 -16.28
CA SER A 361 20.17 9.48 -15.98
C SER A 361 20.75 8.55 -17.06
N SER A 362 19.90 7.91 -17.87
CA SER A 362 20.32 7.06 -18.99
C SER A 362 20.54 7.83 -20.32
N LEU A 363 20.17 9.12 -20.43
CA LEU A 363 20.30 9.83 -21.70
C LEU A 363 21.76 10.14 -22.07
N SER A 364 22.09 9.91 -23.34
CA SER A 364 23.42 10.11 -23.92
C SER A 364 23.66 11.53 -24.45
N GLY A 365 22.58 12.30 -24.66
CA GLY A 365 22.62 13.57 -25.39
C GLY A 365 22.57 13.42 -26.92
N THR A 366 22.52 12.19 -27.45
CA THR A 366 22.33 11.92 -28.88
C THR A 366 20.87 11.54 -29.15
N LEU A 367 20.13 12.43 -29.81
CA LEU A 367 18.68 12.32 -30.00
C LEU A 367 18.20 10.95 -30.52
N SER A 368 18.93 10.35 -31.47
CA SER A 368 18.58 9.04 -32.03
C SER A 368 18.72 7.89 -31.03
N HIS A 369 19.70 7.94 -30.13
CA HIS A 369 19.88 6.93 -29.08
C HIS A 369 18.90 7.19 -27.93
N ASP A 370 18.73 8.45 -27.54
CA ASP A 370 17.86 8.89 -26.45
C ASP A 370 16.38 8.53 -26.74
N VAL A 371 15.92 8.67 -27.99
CA VAL A 371 14.59 8.18 -28.42
C VAL A 371 14.45 6.67 -28.28
N LEU A 372 15.47 5.88 -28.64
CA LEU A 372 15.43 4.41 -28.48
C LEU A 372 15.40 4.02 -27.00
N ILE A 373 16.15 4.71 -26.14
CA ILE A 373 16.10 4.55 -24.68
C ILE A 373 14.69 4.81 -24.17
N ILE A 374 14.07 5.94 -24.50
CA ILE A 374 12.71 6.29 -24.06
C ILE A 374 11.69 5.25 -24.53
N VAL A 375 11.77 4.79 -25.78
CA VAL A 375 10.88 3.73 -26.30
C VAL A 375 11.09 2.40 -25.56
N ALA A 376 12.33 2.02 -25.26
CA ALA A 376 12.63 0.81 -24.51
C ALA A 376 12.09 0.86 -23.06
N TYR A 377 12.25 2.00 -22.38
CA TYR A 377 11.64 2.27 -21.09
C TYR A 377 10.11 2.11 -21.15
N VAL A 378 9.44 2.78 -22.08
CA VAL A 378 7.97 2.73 -22.21
C VAL A 378 7.46 1.32 -22.50
N LEU A 379 8.10 0.57 -23.42
CA LEU A 379 7.70 -0.80 -23.73
C LEU A 379 7.95 -1.77 -22.58
N SER A 380 9.08 -1.64 -21.86
CA SER A 380 9.41 -2.46 -20.68
C SER A 380 8.38 -2.22 -19.56
N VAL A 381 8.01 -0.96 -19.34
CA VAL A 381 6.97 -0.54 -18.38
C VAL A 381 5.59 -1.10 -18.73
N ILE A 382 5.14 -0.95 -19.97
CA ILE A 382 3.85 -1.49 -20.41
C ILE A 382 3.87 -3.02 -20.33
N GLY A 383 5.01 -3.66 -20.61
CA GLY A 383 5.22 -5.08 -20.45
C GLY A 383 5.00 -5.55 -19.01
N LEU A 384 5.66 -4.91 -18.05
CA LEU A 384 5.47 -5.20 -16.62
C LEU A 384 4.02 -4.97 -16.18
N PHE A 385 3.46 -3.79 -16.47
CA PHE A 385 2.09 -3.46 -16.07
C PHE A 385 1.10 -4.47 -16.66
N SER A 386 1.31 -4.92 -17.90
CA SER A 386 0.47 -5.95 -18.51
C SER A 386 0.62 -7.32 -17.84
N LEU A 387 1.84 -7.75 -17.50
CA LEU A 387 2.07 -9.02 -16.80
C LEU A 387 1.41 -9.03 -15.40
N LEU A 388 1.41 -7.89 -14.70
CA LEU A 388 0.80 -7.73 -13.38
C LEU A 388 -0.72 -7.50 -13.43
N ALA A 389 -1.25 -6.76 -14.41
CA ALA A 389 -2.68 -6.45 -14.51
C ALA A 389 -3.50 -7.56 -15.19
N LEU A 390 -2.90 -8.37 -16.06
CA LEU A 390 -3.63 -9.41 -16.80
C LEU A 390 -4.28 -10.48 -15.89
N PRO A 391 -3.66 -10.97 -14.79
CA PRO A 391 -4.34 -11.79 -13.78
C PRO A 391 -5.63 -11.14 -13.24
N GLY A 392 -5.61 -9.83 -12.99
CA GLY A 392 -6.79 -9.02 -12.63
C GLY A 392 -7.90 -9.09 -13.66
N VAL A 393 -7.57 -8.87 -14.94
CA VAL A 393 -8.52 -8.90 -16.06
C VAL A 393 -9.10 -10.30 -16.29
N ILE A 394 -8.30 -11.36 -16.10
CA ILE A 394 -8.75 -12.75 -16.19
C ILE A 394 -9.72 -13.05 -15.04
N TRP A 395 -9.32 -12.78 -13.81
CA TRP A 395 -10.15 -13.03 -12.63
C TRP A 395 -11.49 -12.29 -12.71
N TYR A 396 -11.49 -11.00 -13.07
CA TYR A 396 -12.71 -10.21 -13.16
C TYR A 396 -13.70 -10.75 -14.22
N LYS A 397 -13.21 -11.31 -15.33
CA LYS A 397 -14.07 -11.99 -16.32
C LYS A 397 -14.69 -13.26 -15.76
N ILE A 398 -13.91 -14.12 -15.11
CA ILE A 398 -14.41 -15.34 -14.47
C ILE A 398 -15.46 -14.97 -13.41
N TYR A 399 -15.16 -13.95 -12.58
CA TYR A 399 -16.09 -13.37 -11.62
C TYR A 399 -17.40 -12.91 -12.27
N ARG A 400 -17.37 -12.13 -13.36
CA ARG A 400 -18.58 -11.68 -14.05
C ARG A 400 -19.41 -12.83 -14.63
N LEU A 401 -18.77 -13.78 -15.32
CA LEU A 401 -19.41 -14.98 -15.86
C LEU A 401 -20.15 -15.75 -14.76
N ARG A 402 -19.49 -15.95 -13.61
CA ARG A 402 -20.03 -16.66 -12.45
C ARG A 402 -21.09 -15.88 -11.68
N SER A 403 -20.94 -14.56 -11.58
CA SER A 403 -21.83 -13.70 -10.80
C SER A 403 -23.15 -13.40 -11.48
N THR A 404 -23.14 -13.24 -12.81
CA THR A 404 -24.31 -12.77 -13.58
C THR A 404 -25.03 -13.89 -14.33
N ASN A 405 -24.43 -15.09 -14.41
CA ASN A 405 -24.80 -16.15 -15.35
C ASN A 405 -24.87 -15.67 -16.82
N SER A 406 -24.25 -14.53 -17.14
CA SER A 406 -24.25 -14.01 -18.51
C SER A 406 -23.19 -14.74 -19.34
N HIS A 407 -23.52 -15.05 -20.59
CA HIS A 407 -22.56 -15.51 -21.58
C HIS A 407 -21.83 -14.32 -22.21
N GLU A 408 -21.27 -13.42 -21.38
CA GLU A 408 -20.39 -12.35 -21.85
C GLU A 408 -19.24 -12.96 -22.65
N HIS A 409 -19.16 -12.60 -23.94
CA HIS A 409 -18.12 -13.12 -24.81
C HIS A 409 -16.77 -12.51 -24.41
N ILE A 410 -15.72 -13.34 -24.39
CA ILE A 410 -14.35 -12.85 -24.19
C ILE A 410 -14.08 -11.76 -25.24
N PRO A 411 -13.63 -10.56 -24.84
CA PRO A 411 -13.37 -9.45 -25.76
C PRO A 411 -12.52 -9.90 -26.95
N ASP A 412 -12.99 -9.64 -28.17
CA ASP A 412 -12.34 -10.12 -29.40
C ASP A 412 -11.06 -9.31 -29.68
N TRP A 413 -9.97 -9.74 -29.04
CA TRP A 413 -8.66 -9.13 -29.15
C TRP A 413 -8.13 -9.32 -30.58
N LYS A 414 -8.29 -8.27 -31.40
CA LYS A 414 -7.68 -8.18 -32.74
C LYS A 414 -6.17 -8.41 -32.66
N GLY A 415 -5.58 -9.01 -33.69
CA GLY A 415 -4.17 -9.45 -33.69
C GLY A 415 -3.15 -8.37 -33.32
N TRP A 416 -3.43 -7.09 -33.58
CA TRP A 416 -2.56 -5.98 -33.19
C TRP A 416 -2.53 -5.68 -31.68
N HIS A 417 -3.60 -5.96 -30.93
CA HIS A 417 -3.56 -5.86 -29.46
C HIS A 417 -2.64 -6.94 -28.88
N ILE A 418 -2.76 -8.18 -29.40
CA ILE A 418 -1.90 -9.32 -29.00
C ILE A 418 -0.46 -9.03 -29.37
N GLY A 419 -0.20 -8.53 -30.59
CA GLY A 419 1.14 -8.16 -31.04
C GLY A 419 1.76 -7.05 -30.20
N LEU A 420 1.01 -6.00 -29.86
CA LEU A 420 1.50 -4.91 -29.00
C LEU A 420 1.84 -5.43 -27.60
N LEU A 421 0.93 -6.20 -27.00
CA LEU A 421 1.13 -6.85 -25.70
C LEU A 421 2.37 -7.74 -25.70
N MET A 422 2.51 -8.62 -26.69
CA MET A 422 3.67 -9.51 -26.82
C MET A 422 4.98 -8.75 -27.05
N ALA A 423 4.96 -7.65 -27.81
CA ALA A 423 6.13 -6.80 -28.00
C ALA A 423 6.57 -6.10 -26.70
N CYS A 424 5.62 -5.59 -25.91
CA CYS A 424 5.90 -4.99 -24.60
C CYS A 424 6.44 -6.02 -23.61
N ILE A 425 5.82 -7.21 -23.52
CA ILE A 425 6.31 -8.33 -22.70
C ILE A 425 7.72 -8.75 -23.13
N THR A 426 7.98 -8.83 -24.44
CA THR A 426 9.30 -9.18 -24.98
C THR A 426 10.35 -8.13 -24.61
N ALA A 427 10.04 -6.84 -24.77
CA ALA A 427 10.93 -5.75 -24.36
C ALA A 427 11.26 -5.81 -22.86
N TYR A 428 10.25 -6.06 -22.01
CA TYR A 428 10.45 -6.24 -20.56
C TYR A 428 11.32 -7.46 -20.23
N LEU A 429 11.09 -8.62 -20.86
CA LEU A 429 11.85 -9.85 -20.55
C LEU A 429 13.33 -9.76 -20.96
N PHE A 430 13.65 -9.04 -22.04
CA PHE A 430 15.04 -8.83 -22.47
C PHE A 430 15.71 -7.62 -21.82
N LEU A 431 14.94 -6.63 -21.38
CA LEU A 431 15.42 -5.40 -20.75
C LEU A 431 14.49 -5.00 -19.58
N PRO A 432 14.57 -5.70 -18.44
CA PRO A 432 13.74 -5.41 -17.28
C PRO A 432 14.22 -4.14 -16.59
N VAL A 433 13.55 -3.01 -16.85
CA VAL A 433 13.78 -1.74 -16.13
C VAL A 433 13.42 -1.87 -14.66
N TYR A 434 12.41 -2.68 -14.37
CA TYR A 434 11.97 -3.02 -13.02
C TYR A 434 12.26 -4.50 -12.76
N SER A 435 12.80 -4.80 -11.58
CA SER A 435 13.06 -6.16 -11.13
C SER A 435 12.15 -6.52 -9.96
N ILE A 436 11.68 -7.78 -9.93
CA ILE A 436 10.84 -8.30 -8.86
C ILE A 436 11.65 -9.27 -7.98
N GLY A 437 11.64 -9.06 -6.67
CA GLY A 437 12.20 -9.97 -5.67
C GLY A 437 11.45 -9.88 -4.34
N GLY A 438 11.70 -10.77 -3.38
CA GLY A 438 11.11 -10.64 -2.03
C GLY A 438 11.76 -9.52 -1.22
N LEU A 439 10.99 -8.87 -0.32
CA LEU A 439 11.54 -7.96 0.69
C LEU A 439 12.49 -8.72 1.63
N ARG A 440 13.70 -8.16 1.81
CA ARG A 440 14.79 -8.75 2.63
C ARG A 440 15.00 -8.06 3.98
N GLY A 441 14.43 -6.87 4.18
CA GLY A 441 14.37 -6.21 5.49
C GLY A 441 13.39 -6.95 6.37
N GLY A 442 13.87 -7.71 7.35
CA GLY A 442 13.10 -8.72 8.10
C GLY A 442 12.01 -8.19 9.05
N GLU A 443 11.58 -6.94 8.87
CA GLU A 443 10.50 -6.27 9.60
C GLU A 443 9.23 -6.15 8.75
N VAL A 444 9.34 -6.20 7.40
CA VAL A 444 8.22 -6.09 6.46
C VAL A 444 8.14 -7.33 5.58
N VAL A 445 6.93 -7.80 5.35
CA VAL A 445 6.60 -8.89 4.42
C VAL A 445 6.16 -8.28 3.11
N GLY A 446 6.66 -8.80 1.98
CA GLY A 446 6.15 -8.36 0.68
C GLY A 446 7.04 -8.68 -0.50
N VAL A 447 6.60 -8.16 -1.65
CA VAL A 447 7.37 -8.14 -2.89
C VAL A 447 7.99 -6.76 -3.07
N ASN A 448 9.27 -6.75 -3.43
CA ASN A 448 10.03 -5.58 -3.81
C ASN A 448 10.01 -5.44 -5.33
N ILE A 449 9.53 -4.31 -5.84
CA ILE A 449 9.59 -3.96 -7.26
C ILE A 449 10.62 -2.83 -7.42
N VAL A 450 11.89 -3.21 -7.62
CA VAL A 450 13.01 -2.26 -7.69
C VAL A 450 13.16 -1.73 -9.11
N ALA A 451 13.01 -0.42 -9.26
CA ALA A 451 13.29 0.31 -10.48
C ALA A 451 14.82 0.50 -10.65
N SER A 452 15.33 0.29 -11.87
CA SER A 452 16.76 0.38 -12.19
C SER A 452 16.97 1.19 -13.47
N ALA A 453 17.94 2.10 -13.43
CA ALA A 453 18.35 2.83 -14.63
C ALA A 453 19.05 1.88 -15.61
N ILE A 454 18.78 2.04 -16.90
CA ILE A 454 19.49 1.34 -17.97
C ILE A 454 20.96 1.75 -17.91
N THR A 455 21.85 0.77 -17.72
CA THR A 455 23.31 0.99 -17.69
C THR A 455 23.87 1.22 -19.11
N PRO A 456 25.07 1.83 -19.25
CA PRO A 456 25.70 2.00 -20.56
C PRO A 456 25.85 0.68 -21.34
N ASP A 457 26.17 -0.42 -20.66
CA ASP A 457 26.27 -1.75 -21.28
C ASP A 457 24.91 -2.22 -21.82
N GLN A 458 23.84 -2.07 -21.02
CA GLN A 458 22.47 -2.39 -21.44
C GLN A 458 21.99 -1.49 -22.58
N ALA A 459 22.42 -0.23 -22.62
CA ALA A 459 22.07 0.70 -23.69
C ALA A 459 22.57 0.23 -25.07
N THR A 460 23.71 -0.49 -25.12
CA THR A 460 24.23 -1.05 -26.38
C THR A 460 23.32 -2.12 -27.00
N VAL A 461 22.55 -2.86 -26.21
CA VAL A 461 21.67 -3.93 -26.71
C VAL A 461 20.25 -3.47 -27.04
N ILE A 462 19.86 -2.24 -26.68
CA ILE A 462 18.52 -1.68 -26.94
C ILE A 462 18.07 -1.83 -28.40
N PRO A 463 18.88 -1.49 -29.43
CA PRO A 463 18.43 -1.61 -30.83
C PRO A 463 18.06 -3.05 -31.21
N MET A 464 18.77 -4.04 -30.65
CA MET A 464 18.47 -5.46 -30.84
C MET A 464 17.17 -5.85 -30.13
N VAL A 465 16.97 -5.44 -28.88
CA VAL A 465 15.74 -5.71 -28.11
C VAL A 465 14.51 -5.12 -28.80
N LEU A 466 14.59 -3.87 -29.28
CA LEU A 466 13.51 -3.21 -30.01
C LEU A 466 13.24 -3.86 -31.36
N MET A 467 14.27 -4.34 -32.07
CA MET A 467 14.11 -5.09 -33.32
C MET A 467 13.41 -6.44 -33.09
N ILE A 468 13.76 -7.16 -32.02
CA ILE A 468 13.10 -8.42 -31.62
C ILE A 468 11.63 -8.14 -31.27
N ALA A 469 11.35 -7.12 -30.45
CA ALA A 469 9.99 -6.74 -30.08
C ALA A 469 9.13 -6.33 -31.29
N ALA A 470 9.69 -5.58 -32.23
CA ALA A 470 9.03 -5.22 -33.49
C ALA A 470 8.79 -6.44 -34.42
N GLY A 471 9.73 -7.38 -34.45
CA GLY A 471 9.56 -8.66 -35.16
C GLY A 471 8.43 -9.50 -34.57
N VAL A 472 8.36 -9.62 -33.24
CA VAL A 472 7.27 -10.30 -32.52
C VAL A 472 5.93 -9.61 -32.77
N PHE A 473 5.88 -8.27 -32.74
CA PHE A 473 4.69 -7.48 -33.09
C PHE A 473 4.18 -7.84 -34.50
N ALA A 474 5.05 -7.72 -35.51
CA ALA A 474 4.70 -7.97 -36.90
C ALA A 474 4.24 -9.41 -37.12
N LEU A 475 4.93 -10.39 -36.52
CA LEU A 475 4.55 -11.81 -36.59
C LEU A 475 3.16 -12.07 -36.01
N CYS A 476 2.87 -11.54 -34.81
CA CYS A 476 1.57 -11.69 -34.17
C CYS A 476 0.44 -11.00 -34.95
N VAL A 477 0.72 -9.83 -35.54
CA VAL A 477 -0.22 -9.12 -36.42
C VAL A 477 -0.53 -9.95 -37.67
N ILE A 478 0.49 -10.42 -38.39
CA ILE A 478 0.33 -11.20 -39.63
C ILE A 478 -0.45 -12.49 -39.35
N ILE A 479 -0.03 -13.29 -38.36
CA ILE A 479 -0.73 -14.54 -38.00
C ILE A 479 -2.17 -14.25 -37.55
N GLY A 480 -2.37 -13.21 -36.73
CA GLY A 480 -3.68 -12.83 -36.21
C GLY A 480 -4.67 -12.28 -37.26
N PHE A 481 -4.18 -11.84 -38.42
CA PHE A 481 -4.99 -11.51 -39.59
C PHE A 481 -5.24 -12.70 -40.53
N LEU A 482 -4.28 -13.64 -40.65
CA LEU A 482 -4.42 -14.78 -41.55
C LEU A 482 -5.40 -15.85 -41.03
N HIS A 483 -5.41 -16.13 -39.72
CA HIS A 483 -6.18 -17.26 -39.17
C HIS A 483 -6.73 -17.01 -37.76
N ASP A 484 -8.05 -17.11 -37.58
CA ASP A 484 -8.72 -17.02 -36.27
C ASP A 484 -8.24 -18.06 -35.26
N TRP A 485 -7.98 -19.30 -35.70
CA TRP A 485 -7.49 -20.37 -34.83
C TRP A 485 -6.09 -20.04 -34.29
N ALA A 486 -5.22 -19.48 -35.13
CA ALA A 486 -3.88 -19.07 -34.74
C ALA A 486 -3.90 -17.81 -33.87
N ARG A 487 -4.86 -16.89 -34.09
CA ARG A 487 -5.13 -15.76 -33.18
C ARG A 487 -5.46 -16.26 -31.77
N ARG A 488 -6.32 -17.27 -31.63
CA ARG A 488 -6.64 -17.90 -30.33
C ARG A 488 -5.43 -18.56 -29.68
N LEU A 489 -4.62 -19.31 -30.45
CA LEU A 489 -3.39 -19.91 -29.94
C LEU A 489 -2.39 -18.84 -29.47
N LEU A 490 -2.24 -17.74 -30.21
CA LEU A 490 -1.37 -16.62 -29.83
C LEU A 490 -1.83 -15.90 -28.56
N MET A 491 -3.13 -15.89 -28.21
CA MET A 491 -3.59 -15.36 -26.92
C MET A 491 -3.10 -16.18 -25.72
N LEU A 492 -2.78 -17.47 -25.91
CA LEU A 492 -2.25 -18.32 -24.83
C LEU A 492 -0.82 -17.94 -24.44
N ALA A 493 -0.04 -17.31 -25.32
CA ALA A 493 1.34 -16.91 -25.03
C ALA A 493 1.44 -15.76 -23.99
N PRO A 494 0.79 -14.60 -24.14
CA PRO A 494 0.82 -13.55 -23.11
C PRO A 494 0.08 -13.98 -21.84
N LEU A 495 -0.97 -14.82 -21.97
CA LEU A 495 -1.64 -15.45 -20.83
C LEU A 495 -0.65 -16.31 -20.03
N GLY A 496 0.04 -17.25 -20.67
CA GLY A 496 1.05 -18.11 -20.03
C GLY A 496 2.21 -17.32 -19.43
N ALA A 497 2.66 -16.25 -20.11
CA ALA A 497 3.68 -15.34 -19.57
C ALA A 497 3.20 -14.64 -18.29
N ALA A 498 1.98 -14.10 -18.27
CA ALA A 498 1.40 -13.47 -17.08
C ALA A 498 1.15 -14.48 -15.95
N MET A 499 0.74 -15.72 -16.25
CA MET A 499 0.58 -16.77 -15.23
C MET A 499 1.92 -17.20 -14.62
N GLY A 500 2.95 -17.36 -15.45
CA GLY A 500 4.30 -17.63 -14.97
C GLY A 500 4.83 -16.48 -14.09
N PHE A 501 4.59 -15.23 -14.52
CA PHE A 501 4.98 -14.04 -13.77
C PHE A 501 4.24 -13.91 -12.43
N PHE A 502 2.92 -14.17 -12.41
CA PHE A 502 2.12 -14.20 -11.19
C PHE A 502 2.57 -15.30 -10.23
N GLY A 503 2.94 -16.48 -10.76
CA GLY A 503 3.56 -17.55 -9.96
C GLY A 503 4.90 -17.14 -9.33
N VAL A 504 5.74 -16.40 -10.06
CA VAL A 504 6.99 -15.82 -9.52
C VAL A 504 6.69 -14.78 -8.44
N TYR A 505 5.73 -13.88 -8.65
CA TYR A 505 5.28 -12.92 -7.64
C TYR A 505 4.82 -13.61 -6.35
N VAL A 506 3.90 -14.59 -6.46
CA VAL A 506 3.39 -15.36 -5.32
C VAL A 506 4.52 -16.06 -4.58
N TYR A 507 5.49 -16.64 -5.29
CA TYR A 507 6.67 -17.28 -4.70
C TYR A 507 7.57 -16.29 -3.93
N GLN A 508 7.81 -15.09 -4.48
CA GLN A 508 8.61 -14.06 -3.80
C GLN A 508 7.92 -13.55 -2.54
N TYR A 509 6.61 -13.27 -2.61
CA TYR A 509 5.82 -12.87 -1.44
C TYR A 509 5.85 -13.98 -0.37
N PHE A 510 5.54 -15.21 -0.76
CA PHE A 510 5.51 -16.37 0.13
C PHE A 510 6.85 -16.57 0.84
N THR A 511 7.96 -16.42 0.11
CA THR A 511 9.31 -16.58 0.68
C THR A 511 9.63 -15.46 1.68
N SER A 512 9.23 -14.21 1.39
CA SER A 512 9.36 -13.08 2.33
C SER A 512 8.52 -13.33 3.60
N ALA A 513 7.25 -13.70 3.44
CA ALA A 513 6.33 -14.02 4.54
C ALA A 513 6.86 -15.18 5.42
N PHE A 514 7.33 -16.25 4.79
CA PHE A 514 7.93 -17.40 5.47
C PHE A 514 9.12 -16.97 6.33
N MET A 515 10.06 -16.20 5.77
CA MET A 515 11.25 -15.75 6.50
C MET A 515 10.93 -14.81 7.65
N TYR A 516 9.94 -13.92 7.48
CA TYR A 516 9.44 -13.04 8.55
C TYR A 516 8.83 -13.85 9.71
N TYR A 517 7.85 -14.71 9.43
CA TYR A 517 7.19 -15.49 10.48
C TYR A 517 8.16 -16.46 11.15
N ALA A 518 9.02 -17.14 10.39
CA ALA A 518 10.03 -18.04 10.95
C ALA A 518 11.01 -17.30 11.87
N ARG A 519 11.51 -16.12 11.47
CA ARG A 519 12.38 -15.29 12.31
C ARG A 519 11.63 -14.83 13.57
N SER A 520 10.44 -14.25 13.44
CA SER A 520 9.65 -13.76 14.57
C SER A 520 9.34 -14.87 15.59
N LEU A 521 8.97 -16.06 15.13
CA LEU A 521 8.73 -17.23 15.99
C LEU A 521 10.00 -17.67 16.72
N VAL A 522 11.16 -17.72 16.05
CA VAL A 522 12.45 -18.07 16.68
C VAL A 522 12.86 -17.01 17.71
N THR A 523 12.79 -15.72 17.36
CA THR A 523 13.14 -14.62 18.27
C THR A 523 12.25 -14.60 19.51
N LEU A 524 10.93 -14.76 19.36
CA LEU A 524 10.01 -14.82 20.50
C LEU A 524 10.24 -16.07 21.36
N ALA A 525 10.46 -17.24 20.76
CA ALA A 525 10.75 -18.47 21.50
C ALA A 525 12.09 -18.42 22.26
N GLN A 526 13.09 -17.69 21.73
CA GLN A 526 14.40 -17.49 22.36
C GLN A 526 14.41 -16.38 23.43
N SER A 527 13.42 -15.48 23.43
CA SER A 527 13.36 -14.36 24.39
C SER A 527 13.25 -14.79 25.86
N GLY A 528 12.70 -15.98 26.12
CA GLY A 528 12.43 -16.49 27.46
C GLY A 528 11.29 -15.79 28.22
N ASP A 529 10.64 -14.79 27.62
CA ASP A 529 9.52 -14.07 28.24
C ASP A 529 8.20 -14.86 28.13
N ILE A 530 7.43 -14.84 29.21
CA ILE A 530 6.04 -15.32 29.27
C ILE A 530 5.17 -14.68 28.19
N THR A 531 5.40 -13.40 27.85
CA THR A 531 4.64 -12.75 26.77
C THR A 531 4.87 -13.41 25.42
N GLY A 532 6.12 -13.83 25.13
CA GLY A 532 6.49 -14.54 23.91
C GLY A 532 5.75 -15.87 23.76
N TYR A 533 5.67 -16.67 24.84
CA TYR A 533 4.94 -17.94 24.83
C TYR A 533 3.44 -17.81 24.59
N LEU A 534 2.82 -16.66 24.92
CA LEU A 534 1.41 -16.39 24.63
C LEU A 534 1.18 -15.91 23.18
N ILE A 535 2.14 -15.21 22.58
CA ILE A 535 2.05 -14.69 21.21
C ILE A 535 2.40 -15.75 20.16
N VAL A 536 3.39 -16.62 20.44
CA VAL A 536 3.87 -17.66 19.51
C VAL A 536 2.74 -18.53 18.92
N PRO A 537 1.76 -19.05 19.68
CA PRO A 537 0.64 -19.80 19.13
C PRO A 537 -0.21 -19.00 18.13
N THR A 538 -0.50 -17.72 18.42
CA THR A 538 -1.26 -16.85 17.50
C THR A 538 -0.51 -16.63 16.21
N LEU A 539 0.78 -16.25 16.29
CA LEU A 539 1.61 -16.03 15.11
C LEU A 539 1.80 -17.32 14.29
N PHE A 540 1.89 -18.48 14.94
CA PHE A 540 1.97 -19.76 14.25
C PHE A 540 0.70 -20.07 13.46
N VAL A 541 -0.48 -19.78 14.02
CA VAL A 541 -1.75 -19.94 13.28
C VAL A 541 -1.88 -18.89 12.16
N MET A 542 -1.50 -17.63 12.38
CA MET A 542 -1.46 -16.60 11.33
C MET A 542 -0.54 -16.99 10.17
N PHE A 543 0.63 -17.55 10.48
CA PHE A 543 1.58 -18.06 9.50
C PHE A 543 1.01 -19.23 8.70
N GLY A 544 0.41 -20.22 9.37
CA GLY A 544 -0.27 -21.34 8.71
C GLY A 544 -1.43 -20.88 7.80
N LEU A 545 -2.23 -19.91 8.26
CA LEU A 545 -3.29 -19.29 7.48
C LEU A 545 -2.75 -18.53 6.26
N THR A 546 -1.63 -17.83 6.41
CA THR A 546 -0.93 -17.16 5.29
C THR A 546 -0.50 -18.18 4.24
N ILE A 547 0.14 -19.29 4.65
CA ILE A 547 0.53 -20.38 3.73
C ILE A 547 -0.70 -20.93 2.98
N ILE A 548 -1.79 -21.22 3.70
CA ILE A 548 -3.03 -21.76 3.13
C ILE A 548 -3.64 -20.77 2.12
N PHE A 549 -3.65 -19.47 2.44
CA PHE A 549 -4.16 -18.42 1.56
C PHE A 549 -3.42 -18.37 0.23
N PHE A 550 -2.09 -18.27 0.23
CA PHE A 550 -1.33 -18.18 -1.02
C PHE A 550 -1.43 -19.46 -1.87
N ILE A 551 -1.32 -20.64 -1.25
CA ILE A 551 -1.43 -21.92 -1.98
C ILE A 551 -2.85 -22.11 -2.54
N THR A 552 -3.88 -21.85 -1.74
CA THR A 552 -5.28 -22.07 -2.14
C THR A 552 -5.75 -20.99 -3.10
N GLY A 553 -5.37 -19.72 -2.90
CA GLY A 553 -5.67 -18.61 -3.81
C GLY A 553 -5.04 -18.80 -5.18
N PHE A 554 -3.76 -19.17 -5.26
CA PHE A 554 -3.10 -19.42 -6.54
C PHE A 554 -3.61 -20.71 -7.21
N GLY A 555 -3.78 -21.79 -6.44
CA GLY A 555 -4.32 -23.05 -6.95
C GLY A 555 -5.76 -22.94 -7.45
N SER A 556 -6.62 -22.21 -6.72
CA SER A 556 -8.00 -21.93 -7.18
C SER A 556 -8.02 -21.02 -8.41
N PHE A 557 -7.16 -20.01 -8.48
CA PHE A 557 -7.07 -19.16 -9.67
C PHE A 557 -6.73 -19.97 -10.93
N LEU A 558 -5.73 -20.85 -10.85
CA LEU A 558 -5.36 -21.75 -11.97
C LEU A 558 -6.47 -22.75 -12.30
N TYR A 559 -7.17 -23.29 -11.29
CA TYR A 559 -8.30 -24.20 -11.50
C TYR A 559 -9.48 -23.52 -12.20
N GLU A 560 -9.87 -22.33 -11.74
CA GLU A 560 -10.96 -21.55 -12.32
C GLU A 560 -10.63 -21.13 -13.76
N MET A 561 -9.39 -20.72 -14.04
CA MET A 561 -8.90 -20.39 -15.39
C MET A 561 -8.79 -21.61 -16.33
N TRP A 562 -8.54 -22.81 -15.80
CA TRP A 562 -8.50 -24.02 -16.64
C TRP A 562 -9.89 -24.58 -16.97
N ARG A 563 -10.87 -24.33 -16.09
CA ARG A 563 -12.23 -24.86 -16.21
C ARG A 563 -13.10 -24.07 -17.18
N ASP A 564 -12.91 -22.74 -17.26
CA ASP A 564 -13.77 -21.78 -17.97
C ASP A 564 -13.06 -21.21 -19.23
#